data_AF-A0AA88C5U1-F1
#
_entry.id   AF-A0AA88C5U1-F1
#
_cell.length_a   1.000
_cell.length_b   1.000
_cell.length_c   1.000
_cell.angle_alpha   90.00
_cell.angle_beta   90.00
_cell.angle_gamma   90.00
#
_symmetry.space_group_name_H-M   'P 1'
#
loop_
_entity.id
_entity.type
_entity.pdbx_description
1 polymer ?
#
loop_
_entity_poly.entity_id
_entity_poly.type
_entity_poly.pdbx_seq_one_letter_code
_entity_poly.pdbx_strand_id
1 'polypeptide(L)'
;MSVPNAVTATVTAADPAVNSICPSAPRRGALYKIRHDGKTSYLFGTIHVGKQGFFPLEPEVTRALADASALVLELDTRAHKPFEQALAKYGSYPAGDAITRHLSPYALGQLNKALAKAGIALANVAMYRPWLVANILVGSEIEKHGYHRSNGVEGFLLSTAIEQKKTVHELESADYQLSLFASLDDAQQERYLLENLEELENGRAVQKSAGLIDAWSNADAARIAVMARELTSGDSVSATFMDRTLLGKRNPEMAAQIEQIMRTDQIAFVGIGLLHLVGDNGIPELLRQRGYQVEKVY
;
A
#
# COMPACT_ATOMS: atom_id res chain seq x y z
N MET A 1 39.70 69.51 25.35
CA MET A 1 38.95 68.35 25.88
C MET A 1 38.36 67.62 24.70
N SER A 2 38.82 66.40 24.47
CA SER A 2 38.49 65.57 23.31
C SER A 2 37.09 64.95 23.45
N VAL A 3 36.33 64.95 22.35
CA VAL A 3 35.14 64.11 22.16
C VAL A 3 35.32 63.40 20.80
N PRO A 4 35.10 62.08 20.66
CA PRO A 4 35.56 61.32 19.51
C PRO A 4 34.58 61.31 18.33
N ASN A 5 35.15 61.20 17.12
CA ASN A 5 34.47 60.97 15.85
C ASN A 5 33.65 59.67 15.86
N ALA A 6 32.37 59.76 15.49
CA ALA A 6 31.56 58.61 15.12
C ALA A 6 31.82 58.25 13.65
N VAL A 7 32.28 57.02 13.44
CA VAL A 7 32.45 56.40 12.12
C VAL A 7 31.07 55.99 11.60
N THR A 8 30.63 56.60 10.50
CA THR A 8 29.47 56.15 9.72
C THR A 8 29.81 54.83 9.02
N ALA A 9 29.23 53.73 9.50
CA ALA A 9 29.25 52.45 8.81
C ALA A 9 28.24 52.50 7.65
N THR A 10 28.73 52.42 6.43
CA THR A 10 27.94 52.21 5.22
C THR A 10 27.37 50.78 5.25
N VAL A 11 26.04 50.67 5.33
CA VAL A 11 25.33 49.41 5.11
C VAL A 11 25.42 49.09 3.62
N THR A 12 26.26 48.12 3.25
CA THR A 12 26.23 47.49 1.94
C THR A 12 24.95 46.66 1.85
N ALA A 13 24.12 46.96 0.86
CA ALA A 13 22.94 46.17 0.52
C ALA A 13 23.39 44.75 0.11
N ALA A 14 22.91 43.74 0.82
CA ALA A 14 23.10 42.35 0.45
C ALA A 14 22.20 42.00 -0.75
N ASP A 15 22.79 41.29 -1.72
CA ASP A 15 22.17 40.83 -2.96
C ASP A 15 20.84 40.08 -2.76
N PRO A 16 19.86 40.23 -3.67
CA PRO A 16 18.61 39.50 -3.59
C PRO A 16 18.81 38.05 -4.05
N ALA A 17 18.37 37.14 -3.19
CA ALA A 17 17.85 35.80 -3.53
C ALA A 17 18.71 34.90 -4.43
N VAL A 18 19.58 34.11 -3.78
CA VAL A 18 19.81 32.73 -4.24
C VAL A 18 18.48 32.00 -4.07
N ASN A 19 17.71 31.86 -5.16
CA ASN A 19 16.62 30.91 -5.22
C ASN A 19 17.23 29.52 -4.96
N SER A 20 17.13 29.06 -3.72
CA SER A 20 17.36 27.66 -3.37
C SER A 20 16.35 26.83 -4.15
N ILE A 21 16.79 26.27 -5.28
CA ILE A 21 16.04 25.24 -6.00
C ILE A 21 16.09 24.02 -5.08
N CYS A 22 15.15 23.91 -4.15
CA CYS A 22 14.90 22.63 -3.50
C CYS A 22 14.63 21.63 -4.63
N PRO A 23 15.43 20.56 -4.79
CA PRO A 23 15.13 19.55 -5.79
C PRO A 23 13.71 19.04 -5.52
N SER A 24 12.85 19.12 -6.53
CA SER A 24 11.49 18.60 -6.43
C SER A 24 11.54 17.12 -6.05
N ALA A 25 10.70 16.69 -5.11
CA ALA A 25 10.64 15.28 -4.72
C ALA A 25 10.50 14.39 -5.98
N PRO A 26 11.26 13.28 -6.06
CA PRO A 26 11.27 12.43 -7.25
C PRO A 26 9.90 11.78 -7.46
N ARG A 27 9.57 11.49 -8.72
CA ARG A 27 8.38 10.73 -9.08
C ARG A 27 8.46 9.31 -8.53
N ARG A 28 7.39 8.82 -7.92
CA ARG A 28 7.30 7.48 -7.35
C ARG A 28 6.01 6.79 -7.72
N GLY A 29 6.03 5.47 -7.86
CA GLY A 29 4.89 4.67 -8.28
C GLY A 29 4.49 4.95 -9.72
N ALA A 30 3.20 5.08 -9.95
CA ALA A 30 2.63 5.45 -11.23
C ALA A 30 1.39 6.31 -11.01
N LEU A 31 1.31 7.41 -11.75
CA LEU A 31 0.16 8.33 -11.70
C LEU A 31 -0.54 8.31 -13.04
N TYR A 32 -1.86 8.13 -13.00
CA TYR A 32 -2.73 8.17 -14.15
C TYR A 32 -3.74 9.31 -14.02
N LYS A 33 -4.05 9.92 -15.14
CA LYS A 33 -5.16 10.85 -15.29
C LYS A 33 -6.31 10.12 -15.98
N ILE A 34 -7.48 10.16 -15.37
CA ILE A 34 -8.71 9.52 -15.84
C ILE A 34 -9.67 10.62 -16.27
N ARG A 35 -10.09 10.65 -17.54
CA ARG A 35 -11.06 11.62 -18.05
C ARG A 35 -12.30 10.94 -18.61
N HIS A 36 -13.46 11.52 -18.28
CA HIS A 36 -14.76 11.13 -18.84
C HIS A 36 -15.74 12.30 -18.67
N ASP A 37 -16.55 12.58 -19.70
CA ASP A 37 -17.55 13.67 -19.71
C ASP A 37 -17.01 15.03 -19.22
N GLY A 38 -15.79 15.39 -19.63
CA GLY A 38 -15.14 16.64 -19.26
C GLY A 38 -14.63 16.71 -17.80
N LYS A 39 -14.91 15.69 -16.98
CA LYS A 39 -14.34 15.55 -15.63
C LYS A 39 -12.97 14.88 -15.70
N THR A 40 -12.08 15.26 -14.79
CA THR A 40 -10.74 14.67 -14.65
C THR A 40 -10.59 14.17 -13.23
N SER A 41 -10.22 12.90 -13.05
CA SER A 41 -9.81 12.31 -11.77
C SER A 41 -8.41 11.72 -11.90
N TYR A 42 -7.81 11.31 -10.78
CA TYR A 42 -6.45 10.78 -10.74
C TYR A 42 -6.43 9.41 -10.08
N LEU A 43 -5.56 8.53 -10.56
CA LEU A 43 -5.33 7.20 -10.02
C LEU A 43 -3.85 7.00 -9.76
N PHE A 44 -3.50 6.71 -8.51
CA PHE A 44 -2.12 6.65 -8.04
C PHE A 44 -1.82 5.30 -7.39
N GLY A 45 -0.69 4.71 -7.79
CA GLY A 45 -0.19 3.45 -7.25
C GLY A 45 0.56 3.66 -5.95
N THR A 46 -0.05 3.30 -4.82
CA THR A 46 0.50 3.43 -3.48
C THR A 46 1.33 2.23 -3.07
N ILE A 47 2.06 2.37 -1.96
CA ILE A 47 2.74 1.28 -1.28
C ILE A 47 2.47 1.35 0.23
N HIS A 48 2.13 0.20 0.82
CA HIS A 48 1.64 0.10 2.20
C HIS A 48 2.70 0.28 3.29
N VAL A 49 3.98 0.31 2.91
CA VAL A 49 5.11 0.50 3.82
C VAL A 49 6.05 1.54 3.23
N GLY A 50 6.70 2.31 4.09
CA GLY A 50 7.60 3.35 3.61
C GLY A 50 8.73 3.73 4.57
N LYS A 51 9.55 4.66 4.09
CA LYS A 51 10.62 5.32 4.83
C LYS A 51 10.27 6.79 5.00
N GLN A 52 10.79 7.44 6.04
CA GLN A 52 10.56 8.88 6.25
C GLN A 52 10.93 9.73 5.01
N GLY A 53 12.00 9.34 4.29
CA GLY A 53 12.43 10.02 3.05
C GLY A 53 11.50 9.86 1.83
N PHE A 54 10.37 9.17 1.96
CA PHE A 54 9.34 9.13 0.90
C PHE A 54 8.57 10.43 0.80
N PHE A 55 8.55 11.22 1.87
CA PHE A 55 7.77 12.44 1.98
C PHE A 55 8.66 13.70 1.93
N PRO A 56 8.18 14.81 1.33
CA PRO A 56 6.88 14.94 0.66
C PRO A 56 6.79 14.12 -0.64
N LEU A 57 5.56 13.78 -1.03
CA LEU A 57 5.28 13.24 -2.36
C LEU A 57 5.54 14.32 -3.43
N GLU A 58 5.74 13.86 -4.66
CA GLU A 58 6.05 14.68 -5.82
C GLU A 58 4.96 15.73 -6.15
N PRO A 59 5.33 16.85 -6.79
CA PRO A 59 4.40 17.94 -7.11
C PRO A 59 3.18 17.52 -7.95
N GLU A 60 3.32 16.51 -8.82
CA GLU A 60 2.21 15.98 -9.61
C GLU A 60 1.14 15.32 -8.71
N VAL A 61 1.55 14.49 -7.76
CA VAL A 61 0.65 13.80 -6.82
C VAL A 61 0.01 14.80 -5.86
N THR A 62 0.82 15.66 -5.26
CA THR A 62 0.33 16.63 -4.26
C THR A 62 -0.64 17.65 -4.87
N ARG A 63 -0.41 18.12 -6.11
CA ARG A 63 -1.37 18.98 -6.82
C ARG A 63 -2.63 18.22 -7.20
N ALA A 64 -2.52 17.01 -7.75
CA ALA A 64 -3.67 16.18 -8.08
C ALA A 64 -4.56 15.91 -6.85
N LEU A 65 -3.95 15.63 -5.70
CA LEU A 65 -4.66 15.47 -4.43
C LEU A 65 -5.29 16.78 -3.95
N ALA A 66 -4.59 17.91 -4.06
CA ALA A 66 -5.10 19.22 -3.66
C ALA A 66 -6.32 19.63 -4.49
N ASP A 67 -6.27 19.43 -5.81
CA ASP A 67 -7.34 19.75 -6.76
C ASP A 67 -8.56 18.82 -6.63
N ALA A 68 -8.35 17.60 -6.15
CA ALA A 68 -9.43 16.65 -5.90
C ALA A 68 -10.27 17.07 -4.70
N SER A 69 -11.57 16.86 -4.78
CA SER A 69 -12.50 17.13 -3.67
C SER A 69 -12.74 15.91 -2.79
N ALA A 70 -12.41 14.72 -3.30
CA ALA A 70 -12.52 13.46 -2.58
C ALA A 70 -11.23 12.63 -2.70
N LEU A 71 -10.88 11.95 -1.61
CA LEU A 71 -9.91 10.87 -1.60
C LEU A 71 -10.66 9.54 -1.65
N VAL A 72 -10.20 8.64 -2.51
CA VAL A 72 -10.71 7.27 -2.59
C VAL A 72 -9.56 6.32 -2.27
N LEU A 73 -9.75 5.44 -1.30
CA LEU A 73 -8.78 4.40 -0.91
C LEU A 73 -9.41 3.02 -1.05
N GLU A 74 -8.60 1.97 -1.06
CA GLU A 74 -9.13 0.59 -1.01
C GLU A 74 -10.01 0.37 0.22
N LEU A 75 -9.55 0.84 1.37
CA LEU A 75 -10.21 0.68 2.67
C LEU A 75 -10.03 1.95 3.51
N ASP A 76 -11.07 2.38 4.24
CA ASP A 76 -10.93 3.45 5.23
C ASP A 76 -10.39 2.91 6.56
N THR A 77 -9.09 3.09 6.78
CA THR A 77 -8.39 2.58 7.98
C THR A 77 -8.75 3.29 9.28
N ARG A 78 -9.56 4.36 9.24
CA ARG A 78 -10.13 5.01 10.44
C ARG A 78 -11.30 4.22 11.03
N ALA A 79 -11.92 3.36 10.21
CA ALA A 79 -13.06 2.54 10.62
C ALA A 79 -12.60 1.33 11.45
N HIS A 80 -12.11 1.59 12.68
CA HIS A 80 -11.54 0.56 13.55
C HIS A 80 -12.52 -0.58 13.87
N LYS A 81 -13.77 -0.26 14.21
CA LYS A 81 -14.75 -1.28 14.63
C LYS A 81 -15.12 -2.28 13.52
N PRO A 82 -15.45 -1.87 12.28
CA PRO A 82 -15.63 -2.81 11.18
C PRO A 82 -14.41 -3.70 10.93
N PHE A 83 -13.20 -3.14 11.01
CA PHE A 83 -11.97 -3.90 10.86
C PHE A 83 -11.78 -4.95 11.97
N GLU A 84 -11.96 -4.56 13.24
CA GLU A 84 -11.88 -5.48 14.39
C GLU A 84 -12.89 -6.63 14.28
N GLN A 85 -14.12 -6.33 13.84
CA GLN A 85 -15.17 -7.34 13.63
C GLN A 85 -14.79 -8.31 12.52
N ALA A 86 -14.29 -7.81 11.38
CA ALA A 86 -13.82 -8.64 10.28
C ALA A 86 -12.60 -9.49 10.68
N LEU A 87 -11.67 -8.92 11.45
CA LEU A 87 -10.49 -9.63 11.97
C LEU A 87 -10.88 -10.76 12.92
N ALA A 88 -11.80 -10.50 13.85
CA ALA A 88 -12.32 -11.53 14.74
C ALA A 88 -13.02 -12.67 13.98
N LYS A 89 -13.74 -12.33 12.89
CA LYS A 89 -14.51 -13.28 12.08
C LYS A 89 -13.63 -14.13 11.15
N TYR A 90 -12.66 -13.52 10.47
CA TYR A 90 -11.91 -14.17 9.39
C TYR A 90 -10.42 -14.37 9.68
N GLY A 91 -9.85 -13.65 10.65
CA GLY A 91 -8.44 -13.73 11.03
C GLY A 91 -8.17 -14.52 12.31
N SER A 92 -9.20 -14.78 13.11
CA SER A 92 -9.07 -15.44 14.41
C SER A 92 -9.85 -16.75 14.48
N TYR A 93 -9.39 -17.65 15.34
CA TYR A 93 -10.13 -18.81 15.80
C TYR A 93 -11.11 -18.42 16.93
N PRO A 94 -12.23 -19.15 17.09
CA PRO A 94 -13.12 -18.95 18.23
C PRO A 94 -12.43 -19.29 19.55
N ALA A 95 -12.99 -18.80 20.66
CA ALA A 95 -12.45 -19.07 22.00
C ALA A 95 -12.34 -20.58 22.27
N GLY A 96 -11.18 -21.00 22.80
CA GLY A 96 -10.87 -22.41 23.07
C GLY A 96 -10.14 -23.13 21.94
N ASP A 97 -10.15 -22.57 20.73
CA ASP A 97 -9.42 -23.07 19.57
C ASP A 97 -8.11 -22.29 19.33
N ALA A 98 -7.18 -22.87 18.57
CA ALA A 98 -5.86 -22.29 18.34
C ALA A 98 -5.18 -22.86 17.10
N ILE A 99 -4.30 -22.09 16.48
CA ILE A 99 -3.53 -22.49 15.28
C ILE A 99 -2.80 -23.82 15.42
N THR A 100 -2.38 -24.19 16.64
CA THR A 100 -1.70 -25.46 16.93
C THR A 100 -2.55 -26.69 16.67
N ARG A 101 -3.89 -26.55 16.59
CA ARG A 101 -4.82 -27.64 16.27
C ARG A 101 -5.08 -27.80 14.76
N HIS A 102 -4.68 -26.80 13.97
CA HIS A 102 -4.96 -26.71 12.54
C HIS A 102 -3.73 -26.87 11.66
N LEU A 103 -2.55 -27.01 12.27
CA LEU A 103 -1.29 -27.22 11.56
C LEU A 103 -0.81 -28.65 11.73
N SER A 104 -0.25 -29.21 10.65
CA SER A 104 0.55 -30.41 10.75
C SER A 104 1.74 -30.22 11.71
N PRO A 105 2.29 -31.31 12.29
CA PRO A 105 3.48 -31.22 13.13
C PRO A 105 4.67 -30.55 12.43
N TYR A 106 4.80 -30.76 11.12
CA TYR A 106 5.83 -30.10 10.30
C TYR A 106 5.61 -28.59 10.23
N ALA A 107 4.40 -28.14 9.87
CA ALA A 107 4.08 -26.73 9.77
C ALA A 107 4.20 -26.01 11.12
N LEU A 108 3.77 -26.64 12.21
CA LEU A 108 3.96 -26.11 13.55
C LEU A 108 5.44 -25.97 13.93
N GLY A 109 6.29 -26.94 13.54
CA GLY A 109 7.73 -26.86 13.71
C GLY A 109 8.35 -25.67 12.98
N GLN A 110 7.99 -25.47 11.71
CA GLN A 110 8.46 -24.34 10.91
C GLN A 110 7.98 -23.00 11.48
N LEU A 111 6.71 -22.93 11.91
CA LEU A 111 6.15 -21.74 12.55
C LEU A 111 6.90 -21.38 13.84
N ASN A 112 7.16 -22.35 14.72
CA ASN A 112 7.89 -22.12 15.96
C ASN A 112 9.30 -21.58 15.70
N LYS A 113 10.01 -22.11 14.68
CA LYS A 113 11.32 -21.62 14.26
C LYS A 113 11.26 -20.15 13.80
N ALA A 114 10.28 -19.82 12.96
CA ALA A 114 10.10 -18.47 12.46
C ALA A 114 9.73 -17.47 13.56
N LEU A 115 8.82 -17.85 14.47
CA LEU A 115 8.43 -17.06 15.64
C LEU A 115 9.62 -16.79 16.57
N ALA A 116 10.45 -17.80 16.84
CA ALA A 116 11.66 -17.65 17.65
C ALA A 116 12.65 -16.65 17.01
N LYS A 117 12.90 -16.75 15.69
CA LYS A 117 13.72 -15.78 14.95
C LYS A 117 13.10 -14.38 14.98
N ALA A 118 11.78 -14.28 14.96
CA ALA A 118 11.07 -13.02 15.01
C ALA A 118 11.06 -12.37 16.39
N GLY A 119 11.29 -13.14 17.46
CA GLY A 119 11.14 -12.71 18.85
C GLY A 119 9.67 -12.68 19.32
N ILE A 120 8.80 -13.45 18.67
CA ILE A 120 7.35 -13.49 18.94
C ILE A 120 7.03 -14.78 19.67
N ALA A 121 6.37 -14.71 20.82
CA ALA A 121 5.90 -15.90 21.52
C ALA A 121 4.70 -16.53 20.77
N LEU A 122 4.66 -17.86 20.65
CA LEU A 122 3.51 -18.57 20.05
C LEU A 122 2.18 -18.17 20.70
N ALA A 123 2.17 -17.95 22.02
CA ALA A 123 0.99 -17.50 22.75
C ALA A 123 0.39 -16.19 22.22
N ASN A 124 1.22 -15.28 21.66
CA ASN A 124 0.76 -14.00 21.13
C ASN A 124 0.05 -14.12 19.78
N VAL A 125 0.22 -15.25 19.08
CA VAL A 125 -0.36 -15.51 17.76
C VAL A 125 -1.25 -16.75 17.72
N ALA A 126 -1.37 -17.47 18.83
CA ALA A 126 -2.05 -18.76 18.89
C ALA A 126 -3.53 -18.68 18.45
N MET A 127 -4.18 -17.54 18.70
CA MET A 127 -5.57 -17.31 18.31
C MET A 127 -5.77 -16.98 16.83
N TYR A 128 -4.71 -16.69 16.08
CA TYR A 128 -4.82 -16.26 14.69
C TYR A 128 -4.75 -17.43 13.71
N ARG A 129 -5.41 -17.26 12.56
CA ARG A 129 -5.36 -18.20 11.43
C ARG A 129 -4.01 -18.14 10.69
N PRO A 130 -3.59 -19.22 10.01
CA PRO A 130 -2.27 -19.32 9.37
C PRO A 130 -1.93 -18.14 8.44
N TRP A 131 -2.88 -17.69 7.61
CA TRP A 131 -2.65 -16.58 6.68
C TRP A 131 -2.26 -15.28 7.41
N LEU A 132 -2.89 -15.01 8.55
CA LEU A 132 -2.66 -13.78 9.31
C LEU A 132 -1.30 -13.85 10.01
N VAL A 133 -0.94 -15.01 10.56
CA VAL A 133 0.37 -15.24 11.17
C VAL A 133 1.49 -15.09 10.14
N ALA A 134 1.32 -15.61 8.93
CA ALA A 134 2.24 -15.41 7.82
C ALA A 134 2.43 -13.91 7.50
N ASN A 135 1.33 -13.16 7.35
CA ASN A 135 1.37 -11.73 7.04
C ASN A 135 1.99 -10.88 8.17
N ILE A 136 1.77 -11.26 9.44
CA ILE A 136 2.42 -10.63 10.60
C ILE A 136 3.93 -10.85 10.55
N LEU A 137 4.38 -12.08 10.31
CA LEU A 137 5.81 -12.40 10.24
C LEU A 137 6.52 -11.69 9.08
N VAL A 138 5.89 -11.69 7.89
CA VAL A 138 6.40 -10.95 6.73
C VAL A 138 6.48 -9.45 7.02
N GLY A 139 5.42 -8.87 7.58
CA GLY A 139 5.40 -7.46 7.97
C GLY A 139 6.48 -7.10 8.99
N SER A 140 6.65 -7.92 10.03
CA SER A 140 7.68 -7.71 11.05
C SER A 140 9.09 -7.74 10.46
N GLU A 141 9.34 -8.65 9.52
CA GLU A 141 10.64 -8.73 8.86
C GLU A 141 10.90 -7.51 7.96
N ILE A 142 9.90 -7.02 7.22
CA ILE A 142 9.99 -5.81 6.40
C ILE A 142 10.27 -4.57 7.29
N GLU A 143 9.62 -4.48 8.46
CA GLU A 143 9.84 -3.39 9.42
C GLU A 143 11.26 -3.40 10.01
N LYS A 144 11.83 -4.58 10.28
CA LYS A 144 13.24 -4.73 10.70
C LYS A 144 14.23 -4.21 9.65
N HIS A 145 13.82 -4.19 8.38
CA HIS A 145 14.60 -3.63 7.27
C HIS A 145 14.31 -2.13 7.02
N GLY A 146 13.61 -1.47 7.94
CA GLY A 146 13.40 -0.02 7.95
C GLY A 146 12.22 0.46 7.11
N TYR A 147 11.33 -0.44 6.68
CA TYR A 147 10.10 -0.08 5.97
C TYR A 147 8.90 -0.24 6.91
N HIS A 148 8.32 0.88 7.34
CA HIS A 148 7.28 0.88 8.36
C HIS A 148 5.90 1.12 7.76
N ARG A 149 4.88 0.41 8.26
CA ARG A 149 3.48 0.63 7.87
C ARG A 149 2.98 2.02 8.22
N SER A 150 3.46 2.60 9.32
CA SER A 150 3.15 3.98 9.71
C SER A 150 3.62 5.04 8.70
N ASN A 151 4.57 4.67 7.83
CA ASN A 151 5.07 5.50 6.75
C ASN A 151 4.51 5.06 5.38
N GLY A 152 3.46 4.24 5.34
CA GLY A 152 2.76 3.88 4.11
C GLY A 152 2.13 5.12 3.45
N VAL A 153 2.01 5.07 2.12
CA VAL A 153 1.57 6.24 1.34
C VAL A 153 0.11 6.60 1.62
N GLU A 154 -0.72 5.60 1.87
CA GLU A 154 -2.14 5.76 2.20
C GLU A 154 -2.34 6.60 3.46
N GLY A 155 -1.47 6.43 4.46
CA GLY A 155 -1.53 7.22 5.70
C GLY A 155 -1.28 8.71 5.46
N PHE A 156 -0.35 9.05 4.56
CA PHE A 156 -0.12 10.43 4.14
C PHE A 156 -1.33 10.98 3.37
N LEU A 157 -1.83 10.25 2.37
CA LEU A 157 -2.99 10.68 1.59
C LEU A 157 -4.21 10.95 2.49
N LEU A 158 -4.49 10.02 3.41
CA LEU A 158 -5.58 10.12 4.36
C LEU A 158 -5.41 11.31 5.31
N SER A 159 -4.21 11.52 5.85
CA SER A 159 -3.92 12.66 6.72
C SER A 159 -4.14 13.99 6.00
N THR A 160 -3.65 14.12 4.76
CA THR A 160 -3.87 15.32 3.93
C THR A 160 -5.35 15.53 3.61
N ALA A 161 -6.09 14.46 3.29
CA ALA A 161 -7.53 14.57 3.02
C ALA A 161 -8.32 15.06 4.25
N ILE A 162 -7.97 14.59 5.45
CA ILE A 162 -8.58 15.05 6.71
C ILE A 162 -8.27 16.53 6.95
N GLU A 163 -7.00 16.93 6.83
CA GLU A 163 -6.58 18.32 7.01
C GLU A 163 -7.31 19.26 6.04
N GLN A 164 -7.47 18.83 4.79
CA GLN A 164 -8.16 19.57 3.74
C GLN A 164 -9.69 19.36 3.72
N LYS A 165 -10.25 18.66 4.71
CA LYS A 165 -11.69 18.39 4.86
C LYS A 165 -12.33 17.78 3.61
N LYS A 166 -11.59 16.92 2.90
CA LYS A 166 -12.09 16.20 1.73
C LYS A 166 -12.98 15.04 2.16
N THR A 167 -13.92 14.67 1.30
CA THR A 167 -14.67 13.42 1.48
C THR A 167 -13.72 12.24 1.29
N VAL A 168 -13.84 11.22 2.13
CA VAL A 168 -13.07 9.97 2.00
C VAL A 168 -14.04 8.86 1.66
N HIS A 169 -13.77 8.15 0.57
CA HIS A 169 -14.49 6.94 0.16
C HIS A 169 -13.57 5.74 0.26
N GLU A 170 -14.16 4.58 0.55
CA GLU A 170 -13.52 3.28 0.42
C GLU A 170 -14.08 2.53 -0.79
N LEU A 171 -13.24 1.75 -1.47
CA LEU A 171 -13.65 0.89 -2.58
C LEU A 171 -14.20 -0.46 -2.09
N GLU A 172 -13.74 -0.89 -0.91
CA GLU A 172 -14.02 -2.19 -0.33
C GLU A 172 -14.28 -2.05 1.17
N SER A 173 -15.08 -2.96 1.73
CA SER A 173 -15.24 -3.04 3.19
C SER A 173 -14.19 -3.96 3.80
N ALA A 174 -13.89 -3.77 5.08
CA ALA A 174 -13.01 -4.68 5.82
C ALA A 174 -13.55 -6.12 5.86
N ASP A 175 -14.87 -6.31 5.96
CA ASP A 175 -15.49 -7.65 5.92
C ASP A 175 -15.18 -8.33 4.59
N TYR A 176 -15.39 -7.64 3.47
CA TYR A 176 -15.08 -8.18 2.15
C TYR A 176 -13.59 -8.52 2.02
N GLN A 177 -12.70 -7.56 2.27
CA GLN A 177 -11.26 -7.74 2.05
C GLN A 177 -10.68 -8.89 2.91
N LEU A 178 -11.08 -9.02 4.18
CA LEU A 178 -10.61 -10.11 5.04
C LEU A 178 -11.28 -11.45 4.72
N SER A 179 -12.52 -11.45 4.22
CA SER A 179 -13.20 -12.68 3.77
C SER A 179 -12.46 -13.38 2.63
N LEU A 180 -11.72 -12.62 1.80
CA LEU A 180 -10.92 -13.18 0.72
C LEU A 180 -9.85 -14.14 1.24
N PHE A 181 -9.19 -13.82 2.36
CA PHE A 181 -8.22 -14.73 2.98
C PHE A 181 -8.88 -15.98 3.56
N ALA A 182 -10.11 -15.85 4.07
CA ALA A 182 -10.92 -16.98 4.52
C ALA A 182 -11.46 -17.86 3.38
N SER A 183 -11.25 -17.47 2.11
CA SER A 183 -11.59 -18.33 0.95
C SER A 183 -10.57 -19.46 0.71
N LEU A 184 -9.40 -19.39 1.34
CA LEU A 184 -8.45 -20.50 1.38
C LEU A 184 -8.96 -21.57 2.35
N ASP A 185 -9.04 -22.82 1.89
CA ASP A 185 -9.31 -23.94 2.79
C ASP A 185 -8.14 -24.19 3.76
N ASP A 186 -8.34 -25.05 4.76
CA ASP A 186 -7.33 -25.27 5.81
C ASP A 186 -5.99 -25.77 5.26
N ALA A 187 -6.02 -26.63 4.23
CA ALA A 187 -4.80 -27.14 3.59
C ALA A 187 -4.08 -26.04 2.82
N GLN A 188 -4.82 -25.18 2.12
CA GLN A 188 -4.29 -24.01 1.43
C GLN A 188 -3.74 -22.97 2.41
N GLN A 189 -4.39 -22.76 3.56
CA GLN A 189 -3.89 -21.85 4.60
C GLN A 189 -2.58 -22.35 5.21
N GLU A 190 -2.48 -23.66 5.52
CA GLU A 190 -1.21 -24.26 5.96
C GLU A 190 -0.13 -24.10 4.87
N ARG A 191 -0.47 -24.37 3.60
CA ARG A 191 0.47 -24.24 2.50
C ARG A 191 0.92 -22.80 2.28
N TYR A 192 0.00 -21.84 2.33
CA TYR A 192 0.30 -20.40 2.25
C TYR A 192 1.24 -19.98 3.37
N LEU A 193 1.01 -20.44 4.60
CA LEU A 193 1.92 -20.20 5.72
C LEU A 193 3.31 -20.77 5.42
N LEU A 194 3.42 -22.05 5.05
CA LEU A 194 4.70 -22.71 4.76
C LEU A 194 5.49 -22.00 3.65
N GLU A 195 4.84 -21.59 2.56
CA GLU A 195 5.47 -20.86 1.46
C GLU A 195 6.07 -19.53 1.94
N ASN A 196 5.30 -18.76 2.73
CA ASN A 196 5.78 -17.48 3.27
C ASN A 196 6.90 -17.68 4.31
N LEU A 197 6.83 -18.73 5.13
CA LEU A 197 7.90 -19.06 6.08
C LEU A 197 9.19 -19.45 5.35
N GLU A 198 9.10 -20.21 4.26
CA GLU A 198 10.25 -20.55 3.43
C GLU A 198 10.89 -19.28 2.83
N GLU A 199 10.08 -18.37 2.28
CA GLU A 199 10.57 -17.11 1.73
C GLU A 199 11.19 -16.17 2.78
N LEU A 200 10.71 -16.22 4.02
CA LEU A 200 11.33 -15.52 5.15
C LEU A 200 12.66 -16.16 5.56
N GLU A 201 12.74 -17.49 5.52
CA GLU A 201 13.95 -18.23 5.89
C GLU A 201 15.09 -17.94 4.91
N ASN A 202 14.81 -17.95 3.61
CA ASN A 202 15.81 -17.72 2.56
C ASN A 202 15.97 -16.25 2.14
N GLY A 203 15.22 -15.32 2.76
CA GLY A 203 15.30 -13.88 2.51
C GLY A 203 14.58 -13.38 1.25
N ARG A 204 13.96 -14.27 0.46
CA ARG A 204 13.20 -13.88 -0.75
C ARG A 204 12.05 -12.92 -0.43
N ALA A 205 11.38 -13.07 0.72
CA ALA A 205 10.27 -12.19 1.11
C ALA A 205 10.70 -10.72 1.20
N VAL A 206 11.87 -10.48 1.83
CA VAL A 206 12.46 -9.13 1.96
C VAL A 206 12.98 -8.65 0.61
N GLN A 207 13.66 -9.52 -0.16
CA GLN A 207 14.18 -9.16 -1.47
C GLN A 207 13.07 -8.70 -2.42
N LYS A 208 11.96 -9.44 -2.49
CA LYS A 208 10.78 -9.09 -3.29
C LYS A 208 10.18 -7.76 -2.84
N SER A 209 9.97 -7.60 -1.52
CA SER A 209 9.40 -6.37 -0.96
C SER A 209 10.29 -5.15 -1.24
N ALA A 210 11.59 -5.25 -0.94
CA ALA A 210 12.56 -4.19 -1.17
C ALA A 210 12.70 -3.85 -2.66
N GLY A 211 12.70 -4.86 -3.54
CA GLY A 211 12.74 -4.65 -4.98
C GLY A 211 11.50 -3.92 -5.52
N LEU A 212 10.30 -4.25 -5.01
CA LEU A 212 9.08 -3.57 -5.43
C LEU A 212 9.05 -2.12 -4.91
N ILE A 213 9.53 -1.90 -3.69
CA ILE A 213 9.68 -0.56 -3.10
C ILE A 213 10.71 0.27 -3.88
N ASP A 214 11.83 -0.33 -4.31
CA ASP A 214 12.83 0.33 -5.14
C ASP A 214 12.28 0.70 -6.52
N ALA A 215 11.59 -0.24 -7.18
CA ALA A 215 10.92 0.02 -8.44
C ALA A 215 9.87 1.13 -8.33
N TRP A 216 9.07 1.11 -7.25
CA TRP A 216 8.15 2.19 -6.91
C TRP A 216 8.89 3.52 -6.68
N SER A 217 9.98 3.53 -5.92
CA SER A 217 10.73 4.75 -5.58
C SER A 217 11.37 5.43 -6.80
N ASN A 218 11.53 4.71 -7.90
CA ASN A 218 12.12 5.20 -9.15
C ASN A 218 11.09 5.32 -10.29
N ALA A 219 9.80 5.12 -10.03
CA ALA A 219 8.74 5.05 -11.05
C ALA A 219 9.06 4.09 -12.21
N ASP A 220 9.75 2.98 -11.93
CA ASP A 220 10.20 2.01 -12.92
C ASP A 220 9.08 1.03 -13.27
N ALA A 221 8.23 1.44 -14.21
CA ALA A 221 7.09 0.65 -14.64
C ALA A 221 7.45 -0.71 -15.26
N ALA A 222 8.62 -0.82 -15.90
CA ALA A 222 9.07 -2.08 -16.47
C ALA A 222 9.41 -3.08 -15.36
N ARG A 223 10.17 -2.63 -14.36
CA ARG A 223 10.51 -3.46 -13.19
C ARG A 223 9.29 -3.80 -12.36
N ILE A 224 8.37 -2.85 -12.15
CA ILE A 224 7.07 -3.12 -11.49
C ILE A 224 6.33 -4.24 -12.23
N ALA A 225 6.26 -4.18 -13.56
CA ALA A 225 5.58 -5.20 -14.35
C ALA A 225 6.24 -6.58 -14.27
N VAL A 226 7.58 -6.66 -14.20
CA VAL A 226 8.29 -7.94 -14.00
C VAL A 226 7.98 -8.50 -12.62
N MET A 227 8.11 -7.68 -11.56
CA MET A 227 7.89 -8.13 -10.19
C MET A 227 6.43 -8.51 -9.93
N ALA A 228 5.46 -7.80 -10.53
CA ALA A 228 4.06 -8.20 -10.47
C ALA A 228 3.86 -9.60 -11.04
N ARG A 229 4.46 -9.92 -12.19
CA ARG A 229 4.40 -11.28 -12.77
C ARG A 229 5.05 -12.31 -11.85
N GLU A 230 6.19 -12.01 -11.24
CA GLU A 230 6.84 -12.92 -10.29
C GLU A 230 5.96 -13.21 -9.06
N LEU A 231 5.10 -12.27 -8.66
CA LEU A 231 4.17 -12.43 -7.53
C LEU A 231 2.88 -13.16 -7.91
N THR A 232 2.48 -13.13 -9.18
CA THR A 232 1.20 -13.69 -9.66
C THR A 232 1.35 -14.95 -10.49
N SER A 233 2.57 -15.31 -10.90
CA SER A 233 2.83 -16.46 -11.77
C SER A 233 3.38 -17.66 -11.00
N GLY A 234 3.08 -18.86 -11.48
CA GLY A 234 3.55 -20.13 -10.93
C GLY A 234 2.44 -20.91 -10.20
N ASP A 235 2.80 -22.09 -9.71
CA ASP A 235 1.84 -23.07 -9.18
C ASP A 235 1.69 -23.01 -7.65
N SER A 236 2.28 -22.00 -6.99
CA SER A 236 2.17 -21.86 -5.54
C SER A 236 0.77 -21.39 -5.13
N VAL A 237 0.38 -21.74 -3.90
CA VAL A 237 -0.89 -21.24 -3.34
C VAL A 237 -0.85 -19.72 -3.22
N SER A 238 0.29 -19.16 -2.80
CA SER A 238 0.49 -17.72 -2.66
C SER A 238 0.36 -16.97 -3.98
N ALA A 239 0.96 -17.47 -5.07
CA ALA A 239 0.88 -16.83 -6.38
C ALA A 239 -0.54 -16.90 -6.97
N THR A 240 -1.17 -18.09 -6.88
CA THR A 240 -2.56 -18.29 -7.34
C THR A 240 -3.53 -17.41 -6.55
N PHE A 241 -3.34 -17.29 -5.23
CA PHE A 241 -4.16 -16.44 -4.37
C PHE A 241 -3.99 -14.96 -4.71
N MET A 242 -2.75 -14.51 -4.93
CA MET A 242 -2.47 -13.14 -5.37
C MET A 242 -3.14 -12.83 -6.71
N ASP A 243 -2.93 -13.69 -7.72
CA ASP A 243 -3.45 -13.50 -9.07
C ASP A 243 -4.98 -13.54 -9.11
N ARG A 244 -5.58 -14.64 -8.65
CA ARG A 244 -7.00 -14.90 -8.88
C ARG A 244 -7.90 -14.20 -7.87
N THR A 245 -7.43 -14.03 -6.63
CA THR A 245 -8.26 -13.52 -5.54
C THR A 245 -7.91 -12.07 -5.21
N LEU A 246 -6.65 -11.77 -4.88
CA LEU A 246 -6.29 -10.41 -4.46
C LEU A 246 -6.25 -9.40 -5.61
N LEU A 247 -6.05 -9.82 -6.86
CA LEU A 247 -6.12 -8.95 -8.03
C LEU A 247 -7.32 -9.28 -8.91
N GLY A 248 -7.48 -10.54 -9.28
CA GLY A 248 -8.48 -10.99 -10.26
C GLY A 248 -9.93 -10.75 -9.85
N LYS A 249 -10.27 -10.91 -8.57
CA LYS A 249 -11.62 -10.56 -8.05
C LYS A 249 -11.76 -9.07 -7.75
N ARG A 250 -10.72 -8.49 -7.13
CA ARG A 250 -10.78 -7.12 -6.62
C ARG A 250 -10.74 -6.06 -7.72
N ASN A 251 -9.94 -6.24 -8.77
CA ASN A 251 -9.77 -5.22 -9.82
C ASN A 251 -11.08 -4.88 -10.56
N PRO A 252 -11.89 -5.85 -11.04
CA PRO A 252 -13.16 -5.55 -11.70
C PRO A 252 -14.16 -4.83 -10.79
N GLU A 253 -14.23 -5.23 -9.53
CA GLU A 253 -15.15 -4.64 -8.53
C GLU A 253 -14.71 -3.22 -8.15
N MET A 254 -13.43 -3.03 -7.84
CA MET A 254 -12.85 -1.72 -7.57
C MET A 254 -12.99 -0.77 -8.77
N ALA A 255 -12.77 -1.24 -10.01
CA ALA A 255 -12.97 -0.43 -11.20
C ALA A 255 -14.44 0.03 -11.35
N ALA A 256 -15.40 -0.84 -11.03
CA ALA A 256 -16.82 -0.48 -11.03
C ALA A 256 -17.15 0.54 -9.92
N GLN A 257 -16.58 0.40 -8.73
CA GLN A 257 -16.77 1.37 -7.63
C GLN A 257 -16.13 2.73 -7.95
N ILE A 258 -14.93 2.74 -8.53
CA ILE A 258 -14.27 3.97 -9.00
C ILE A 258 -15.16 4.68 -10.03
N GLU A 259 -15.71 3.95 -11.00
CA GLU A 259 -16.68 4.48 -11.97
C GLU A 259 -17.91 5.09 -11.29
N GLN A 260 -18.51 4.38 -10.33
CA GLN A 260 -19.68 4.85 -9.60
C GLN A 260 -19.39 6.17 -8.87
N ILE A 261 -18.26 6.24 -8.15
CA ILE A 261 -17.84 7.44 -7.41
C ILE A 261 -17.61 8.62 -8.37
N MET A 262 -16.90 8.41 -9.48
CA MET A 262 -16.62 9.47 -10.46
C MET A 262 -17.89 9.97 -11.18
N ARG A 263 -18.92 9.12 -11.33
CA ARG A 263 -20.21 9.51 -11.91
C ARG A 263 -21.01 10.39 -10.96
N THR A 264 -21.10 10.00 -9.68
CA THR A 264 -21.92 10.69 -8.69
C THR A 264 -21.36 12.05 -8.34
N ASP A 265 -20.05 12.18 -8.12
CA ASP A 265 -19.47 13.40 -7.59
C ASP A 265 -18.00 13.62 -8.00
N GLN A 266 -17.76 14.76 -8.63
CA GLN A 266 -16.51 15.52 -8.53
C GLN A 266 -15.18 14.86 -9.01
N ILE A 267 -14.07 15.58 -8.80
CA ILE A 267 -12.70 15.19 -9.12
C ILE A 267 -12.20 14.33 -7.96
N ALA A 268 -11.97 13.04 -8.22
CA ALA A 268 -11.45 12.11 -7.22
C ALA A 268 -9.94 11.94 -7.36
N PHE A 269 -9.25 11.82 -6.23
CA PHE A 269 -7.91 11.26 -6.16
C PHE A 269 -8.02 9.84 -5.60
N VAL A 270 -7.71 8.84 -6.43
CA VAL A 270 -7.81 7.42 -6.09
C VAL A 270 -6.42 6.88 -5.76
N GLY A 271 -6.21 6.41 -4.53
CA GLY A 271 -4.99 5.72 -4.10
C GLY A 271 -5.25 4.24 -3.90
N ILE A 272 -4.61 3.39 -4.70
CA ILE A 272 -4.67 1.92 -4.57
C ILE A 272 -3.27 1.33 -4.67
N GLY A 273 -3.08 0.17 -4.06
CA GLY A 273 -1.84 -0.59 -4.08
C GLY A 273 -1.34 -0.80 -5.50
N LEU A 274 -0.04 -0.57 -5.67
CA LEU A 274 0.63 -0.52 -6.98
C LEU A 274 0.30 -1.69 -7.91
N LEU A 275 0.13 -2.90 -7.37
CA LEU A 275 -0.12 -4.10 -8.17
C LEU A 275 -1.49 -4.08 -8.88
N HIS A 276 -2.47 -3.36 -8.36
CA HIS A 276 -3.78 -3.19 -8.99
C HIS A 276 -3.71 -2.40 -10.30
N LEU A 277 -2.58 -1.74 -10.60
CA LEU A 277 -2.38 -0.97 -11.83
C LEU A 277 -1.79 -1.78 -12.98
N VAL A 278 -1.36 -3.02 -12.73
CA VAL A 278 -0.47 -3.76 -13.64
C VAL A 278 -1.21 -4.79 -14.46
N GLY A 279 -0.84 -4.90 -15.74
CA GLY A 279 -1.34 -5.93 -16.66
C GLY A 279 -2.71 -5.62 -17.25
N ASP A 280 -3.21 -6.55 -18.07
CA ASP A 280 -4.45 -6.37 -18.84
C ASP A 280 -5.71 -6.36 -17.96
N ASN A 281 -5.62 -6.95 -16.76
CA ASN A 281 -6.65 -6.90 -15.72
C ASN A 281 -6.41 -5.76 -14.71
N GLY A 282 -5.43 -4.88 -14.94
CA GLY A 282 -5.18 -3.72 -14.10
C GLY A 282 -6.30 -2.68 -14.21
N ILE A 283 -6.58 -1.96 -13.14
CA ILE A 283 -7.65 -0.95 -13.09
C ILE A 283 -7.53 0.11 -14.21
N PRO A 284 -6.33 0.62 -14.59
CA PRO A 284 -6.21 1.52 -15.74
C PRO A 284 -6.80 0.94 -17.02
N GLU A 285 -6.60 -0.35 -17.28
CA GLU A 285 -7.09 -1.00 -18.49
C GLU A 285 -8.59 -1.31 -18.41
N LEU A 286 -9.06 -1.78 -17.25
CA LEU A 286 -10.49 -1.99 -17.00
C LEU A 286 -11.30 -0.70 -17.16
N LEU A 287 -10.75 0.46 -16.76
CA LEU A 287 -11.39 1.76 -16.97
C LEU A 287 -11.39 2.16 -18.47
N ARG A 288 -10.31 1.88 -19.23
CA ARG A 288 -10.30 2.10 -20.69
C ARG A 288 -11.39 1.29 -21.39
N GLN A 289 -11.53 0.02 -21.03
CA GLN A 289 -12.57 -0.87 -21.56
C GLN A 289 -13.99 -0.37 -21.27
N ARG A 290 -14.17 0.41 -20.20
CA ARG A 290 -15.43 1.07 -19.82
C ARG A 290 -15.65 2.44 -20.49
N GLY A 291 -14.76 2.87 -21.38
CA GLY A 291 -14.89 4.12 -22.14
C GLY A 291 -14.26 5.36 -21.47
N TYR A 292 -13.43 5.17 -20.44
CA TYR A 292 -12.66 6.26 -19.84
C TYR A 292 -11.36 6.50 -20.63
N GLN A 293 -10.97 7.76 -20.78
CA GLN A 293 -9.64 8.11 -21.28
C GLN A 293 -8.64 8.03 -20.12
N VAL A 294 -7.71 7.07 -20.18
CA VAL A 294 -6.73 6.83 -19.10
C VAL A 294 -5.32 7.08 -19.62
N GLU A 295 -4.76 8.24 -19.26
CA GLU A 295 -3.44 8.72 -19.65
C GLU A 295 -2.45 8.49 -18.51
N LYS A 296 -1.33 7.82 -18.80
CA LYS A 296 -0.25 7.66 -17.85
C LYS A 296 0.58 8.95 -17.78
N VAL A 297 0.70 9.54 -16.60
CA VAL A 297 1.50 10.75 -16.36
C VAL A 297 2.98 10.39 -16.20
N TYR A 298 3.28 9.33 -15.45
CA TYR A 298 4.60 8.67 -15.32
C TYR A 298 4.49 7.28 -14.72
#